data_AF-A0A3P1XWD6-F1
#
_entry.id   AF-A0A3P1XWD6-F1
#
_cell.length_a   1.000
_cell.length_b   1.000
_cell.length_c   1.000
_cell.angle_alpha   90.00
_cell.angle_beta   90.00
_cell.angle_gamma   90.00
#
_symmetry.space_group_name_H-M   'P 1'
#
loop_
_entity.id
_entity.type
_entity.pdbx_description
1 polymer ?
#
loop_
_entity_poly.entity_id
_entity_poly.type
_entity_poly.pdbx_seq_one_letter_code
_entity_poly.pdbx_strand_id
1 'polypeptide(L)' 'GKRWIVERTFSWFDNYRRLCRNYEITFDSAEEIVKPASIRRLLNKI' A
#
# COMPACT_ATOMS: atom_id res chain seq x y z
N GLY A 1 -4.91 -16.10 -15.34
CA GLY A 1 -3.70 -15.38 -14.90
C GLY A 1 -3.80 -14.99 -13.43
N LYS A 2 -2.67 -14.70 -12.76
CA LYS A 2 -2.61 -14.35 -11.32
C LYS A 2 -2.89 -12.87 -10.99
N ARG A 3 -3.47 -12.12 -11.93
CA ARG A 3 -3.76 -10.67 -11.84
C ARG A 3 -4.55 -10.30 -10.57
N TRP A 4 -5.49 -11.15 -10.16
CA TRP A 4 -6.32 -10.93 -8.97
C TRP A 4 -5.51 -10.75 -7.69
N ILE A 5 -4.30 -11.33 -7.59
CA ILE A 5 -3.43 -11.20 -6.42
C ILE A 5 -2.93 -9.76 -6.30
N VAL A 6 -2.55 -9.17 -7.43
CA VAL A 6 -2.04 -7.79 -7.51
C VAL A 6 -3.18 -6.80 -7.23
N GLU A 7 -4.34 -6.97 -7.88
CA GLU A 7 -5.50 -6.10 -7.67
C GLU A 7 -5.97 -6.11 -6.21
N ARG A 8 -6.04 -7.30 -5.59
CA ARG A 8 -6.38 -7.43 -4.16
C ARG A 8 -5.38 -6.70 -3.26
N THR A 9 -4.10 -6.68 -3.65
CA THR A 9 -3.06 -5.96 -2.91
C THR A 9 -3.28 -4.46 -2.95
N PHE A 10 -3.58 -3.91 -4.13
CA PHE A 10 -3.94 -2.50 -4.27
C PHE A 10 -5.24 -2.14 -3.53
N SER A 11 -6.27 -2.99 -3.55
CA SER A 11 -7.49 -2.75 -2.76
C SER A 11 -7.23 -2.68 -1.26
N TRP A 12 -6.25 -3.43 -0.73
CA TRP A 12 -5.86 -3.30 0.68
C TRP A 12 -5.14 -1.98 0.96
N PHE A 13 -4.31 -1.49 0.04
CA PHE A 13 -3.64 -0.21 0.19
C PHE A 13 -4.58 1.00 0.13
N ASP A 14 -5.75 0.86 -0.50
CA ASP A 14 -6.78 1.90 -0.48
C ASP A 14 -7.31 2.20 0.93
N ASN A 15 -7.24 1.23 1.85
CA ASN A 15 -7.56 1.45 3.28
C ASN A 15 -6.47 2.23 4.03
N TYR A 16 -5.30 2.42 3.41
CA TYR A 16 -4.21 3.20 3.98
C TYR A 16 -4.35 4.65 3.52
N ARG A 17 -4.73 5.55 4.44
CA ARG A 17 -5.04 6.96 4.11
C ARG A 17 -3.96 7.63 3.24
N ARG A 18 -2.67 7.42 3.53
CA ARG A 18 -1.55 8.02 2.76
C ARG A 18 -1.34 7.42 1.37
N LEU A 19 -1.86 6.21 1.11
CA LEU A 19 -1.75 5.53 -0.18
C LEU A 19 -3.02 5.67 -1.04
N CYS A 20 -4.17 6.03 -0.45
CA CYS A 20 -5.43 6.25 -1.16
C CYS A 20 -5.42 7.51 -2.07
N ARG A 21 -4.52 8.47 -1.79
CA ARG A 21 -4.34 9.68 -2.61
C ARG A 21 -2.86 10.07 -2.66
N ASN A 22 -2.53 10.97 -3.57
CA ASN A 22 -1.18 11.57 -3.66
C ASN A 22 -0.97 12.58 -2.53
N TYR A 23 -0.65 12.07 -1.34
CA TYR A 23 -0.32 12.87 -0.16
C TYR A 23 1.15 13.30 -0.12
N GLU A 24 2.00 12.53 -0.80
CA GLU A 24 3.44 12.67 -0.75
C GLU A 24 3.94 13.71 -1.76
N ILE A 25 4.90 14.54 -1.34
CA ILE A 25 5.42 15.65 -2.16
C ILE A 25 6.37 15.12 -3.24
N THR A 26 7.15 14.07 -2.94
CA THR A 26 8.11 13.47 -3.87
C THR A 26 7.75 12.02 -4.17
N PHE A 27 8.19 11.54 -5.34
CA PHE A 27 8.03 10.12 -5.69
C PHE A 27 8.78 9.21 -4.73
N ASP A 28 9.96 9.61 -4.28
CA ASP A 28 10.73 8.86 -3.29
C ASP A 28 9.93 8.70 -1.99
N SER A 29 9.29 9.76 -1.50
CA SER A 29 8.49 9.65 -0.27
C SER A 29 7.20 8.84 -0.50
N ALA A 30 6.60 8.92 -1.69
CA ALA A 30 5.50 8.04 -2.10
C ALA A 30 5.90 6.56 -2.08
N GLU A 31 7.07 6.23 -2.62
CA GLU A 31 7.60 4.87 -2.65
C GLU A 31 7.89 4.36 -1.22
N GLU A 32 8.52 5.19 -0.39
CA GLU A 32 8.86 4.82 0.98
C GLU A 32 7.62 4.48 1.83
N ILE A 33 6.46 5.10 1.58
CA ILE A 33 5.21 4.81 2.33
C ILE A 33 4.59 3.45 2.00
N VAL A 34 4.93 2.83 0.87
CA VAL A 34 4.48 1.48 0.52
C VAL A 34 5.07 0.43 1.47
N LYS A 35 6.33 0.61 1.90
CA LYS A 35 7.04 -0.33 2.79
C LYS A 35 6.36 -0.49 4.16
N PRO A 36 6.13 0.58 4.96
CA PRO A 36 5.46 0.46 6.25
C PRO A 36 4.00 0.03 6.12
N ALA A 37 3.28 0.41 5.06
CA ALA A 37 1.93 -0.09 4.81
C ALA A 37 1.91 -1.62 4.59
N SER A 38 2.90 -2.14 3.87
CA SER A 38 3.07 -3.58 3.65
C SER A 38 3.39 -4.31 4.94
N ILE A 39 4.30 -3.79 5.77
CA ILE A 39 4.64 -4.35 7.08
C ILE A 39 3.41 -4.36 7.99
N ARG A 40 2.71 -3.23 8.12
CA ARG A 40 1.49 -3.12 8.94
C ARG A 40 0.44 -4.14 8.52
N ARG A 41 0.28 -4.35 7.21
CA ARG A 41 -0.66 -5.35 6.68
C ARG A 41 -0.25 -6.78 7.03
N LEU A 42 1.04 -7.10 7.05
CA LEU A 42 1.52 -8.42 7.48
C LEU A 42 1.28 -8.62 8.99
N LEU A 43 1.57 -7.60 9.80
CA LEU A 43 1.37 -7.65 11.25
C LEU A 43 -0.12 -7.80 11.64
N ASN A 44 -1.05 -7.18 10.91
CA ASN A 44 -2.48 -7.33 11.16
C ASN A 44 -3.04 -8.73 10.81
N LYS A 45 -2.21 -9.65 10.29
CA LYS A 45 -2.61 -11.02 9.93
C LYS A 45 -2.02 -12.09 10.86
N ILE A 46 -1.21 -11.67 11.83
CA ILE A 46 -0.73 -12.51 12.93
C ILE A 46 -1.77 -12.40 14.04
#